data_AF-A0A9W9IHT9-F1
#
_entry.id   AF-A0A9W9IHT9-F1
#
_cell.length_a   1.000
_cell.length_b   1.000
_cell.length_c   1.000
_cell.angle_alpha   90.00
_cell.angle_beta   90.00
_cell.angle_gamma   90.00
#
_symmetry.space_group_name_H-M   'P 1'
#
loop_
_entity.id
_entity.type
_entity.pdbx_description
1 polymer ?
#
loop_
_entity_poly.entity_id
_entity_poly.type
_entity_poly.pdbx_seq_one_letter_code
_entity_poly.pdbx_strand_id
1 'polypeptide(L)'
;MGGTIDVHHHLIPPALENRLNNFSLVWFANIEKARGLQLPTWSAEGTLEAIDECGISTAVISMGHPVHPYVDDIRQVAPICREINDYTAKLRDAHPDRIGFFATLPPMDQTDTCIEEMRYSLNELQADGVVIFSSYAGRYLGHPIFRPVWDEFNQRGAVVLIHPGFEGMAPIEEPRILAPPIIDWTHETTRTAVHLITGPAFVIWSVYLVFFHPLARFPGPKLWAISRIPWAYHVIKGDVWHSMDDFHNRYGSVIRIAPDELSFISPAAWKDIYGARPQLLKDPRSQTPPLNGANSLFTALGDDHRRIRGAFINAFSDKALREQSQTI
;
A
#
# COMPACT_ATOMS: atom_id res chain seq x y z
N MET A 1 -22.91 4.59 4.18
CA MET A 1 -22.34 5.91 4.53
C MET A 1 -20.94 5.63 5.05
N GLY A 2 -19.90 6.11 4.36
CA GLY A 2 -18.51 5.79 4.68
C GLY A 2 -18.04 6.58 5.89
N GLY A 3 -17.71 5.89 6.97
CA GLY A 3 -17.08 6.46 8.16
C GLY A 3 -15.56 6.58 7.99
N THR A 4 -14.92 7.42 8.81
CA THR A 4 -13.46 7.55 8.85
C THR A 4 -12.85 6.33 9.54
N ILE A 5 -11.87 5.69 8.92
CA ILE A 5 -11.13 4.55 9.50
C ILE A 5 -9.70 5.03 9.82
N ASP A 6 -9.29 4.89 11.07
CA ASP A 6 -7.91 5.08 11.50
C ASP A 6 -7.17 3.75 11.43
N VAL A 7 -6.08 3.67 10.67
CA VAL A 7 -5.29 2.44 10.49
C VAL A 7 -3.91 2.54 11.16
N HIS A 8 -3.64 3.62 11.88
CA HIS A 8 -2.37 3.86 12.57
C HIS A 8 -2.63 4.30 14.01
N HIS A 9 -3.34 3.43 14.73
CA HIS A 9 -3.64 3.60 16.15
C HIS A 9 -2.84 2.59 16.98
N HIS A 10 -2.10 3.04 17.99
CA HIS A 10 -1.25 2.14 18.77
C HIS A 10 -1.88 1.71 20.08
N LEU A 11 -1.68 0.44 20.44
CA LEU A 11 -1.99 -0.07 21.78
C LEU A 11 -0.73 -0.28 22.61
N ILE A 12 -0.88 -0.22 23.94
CA ILE A 12 0.14 -0.68 24.91
C ILE A 12 -0.52 -1.71 25.83
N PRO A 13 -0.43 -3.01 25.51
CA PRO A 13 -1.19 -4.02 26.23
C PRO A 13 -0.72 -4.17 27.69
N PRO A 14 -1.62 -4.50 28.63
CA PRO A 14 -1.27 -4.72 30.04
C PRO A 14 -0.17 -5.78 30.25
N ALA A 15 -0.10 -6.78 29.37
CA ALA A 15 0.94 -7.80 29.33
C ALA A 15 2.37 -7.22 29.24
N LEU A 16 2.49 -6.07 28.58
CA LEU A 16 3.74 -5.32 28.48
C LEU A 16 3.87 -4.28 29.59
N GLU A 17 2.81 -3.70 30.15
CA GLU A 17 2.88 -2.64 31.17
C GLU A 17 3.84 -2.95 32.34
N ASN A 18 3.81 -4.18 32.87
CA ASN A 18 4.73 -4.62 33.93
C ASN A 18 6.17 -4.94 33.44
N ARG A 19 6.33 -5.24 32.14
CA ARG A 19 7.63 -5.51 31.48
C ARG A 19 8.27 -4.23 30.91
N LEU A 20 7.47 -3.19 30.68
CA LEU A 20 7.84 -1.87 30.16
C LEU A 20 8.54 -0.99 31.19
N ASN A 21 8.71 -1.45 32.44
CA ASN A 21 9.65 -0.83 33.39
C ASN A 21 11.06 -0.69 32.79
N ASN A 22 11.43 -1.51 31.78
CA ASN A 22 12.65 -1.35 31.01
C ASN A 22 12.52 -0.48 29.74
N PHE A 23 11.33 -0.23 29.20
CA PHE A 23 11.15 0.58 27.98
C PHE A 23 11.23 2.09 28.27
N SER A 24 10.65 2.50 29.40
CA SER A 24 10.93 3.81 29.98
C SER A 24 12.40 3.96 30.37
N LEU A 25 13.16 2.88 30.60
CA LEU A 25 14.60 2.91 30.88
C LEU A 25 15.53 2.93 29.65
N VAL A 26 15.10 2.41 28.49
CA VAL A 26 16.01 2.24 27.34
C VAL A 26 15.91 3.38 26.31
N TRP A 27 14.74 3.98 26.08
CA TRP A 27 14.59 5.06 25.07
C TRP A 27 13.99 6.36 25.62
N PHE A 28 13.02 6.28 26.53
CA PHE A 28 12.37 7.47 27.12
C PHE A 28 13.02 7.94 28.44
N ALA A 29 13.95 7.17 29.01
CA ALA A 29 14.60 7.50 30.29
C ALA A 29 15.48 8.73 30.22
N ASN A 30 15.92 9.08 29.02
CA ASN A 30 16.48 10.39 28.76
C ASN A 30 15.41 11.24 28.07
N ILE A 31 14.50 11.82 28.87
CA ILE A 31 13.56 12.87 28.44
C ILE A 31 14.29 13.97 27.66
N GLU A 32 15.56 14.24 27.98
CA GLU A 32 16.42 15.15 27.22
C GLU A 32 16.82 14.62 25.83
N LYS A 33 17.12 13.32 25.67
CA LYS A 33 17.43 12.70 24.36
C LYS A 33 16.18 12.50 23.49
N ALA A 34 15.04 12.24 24.11
CA ALA A 34 13.74 12.19 23.44
C ALA A 34 13.14 13.59 23.18
N ARG A 35 13.85 14.67 23.57
CA ARG A 35 13.42 16.08 23.44
C ARG A 35 11.97 16.32 23.90
N GLY A 36 11.58 15.68 24.99
CA GLY A 36 10.27 15.86 25.59
C GLY A 36 9.14 15.03 24.98
N LEU A 37 9.42 14.05 24.09
CA LEU A 37 8.41 13.08 23.68
C LEU A 37 8.02 12.22 24.90
N GLN A 38 6.87 12.52 25.48
CA GLN A 38 6.23 11.69 26.51
C GLN A 38 5.17 10.83 25.82
N LEU A 39 5.26 9.51 26.02
CA LEU A 39 4.16 8.65 25.62
C LEU A 39 2.97 8.88 26.55
N PRO A 40 1.74 8.96 26.02
CA PRO A 40 0.56 8.98 26.86
C PRO A 40 0.45 7.65 27.61
N THR A 41 -0.11 7.69 28.82
CA THR A 41 -0.63 6.48 29.45
C THR A 41 -1.71 5.91 28.55
N TRP A 42 -1.64 4.62 28.25
CA TRP A 42 -2.61 3.96 27.39
C TRP A 42 -3.65 3.22 28.24
N SER A 43 -4.91 3.28 27.81
CA SER A 43 -5.98 2.39 28.27
C SER A 43 -6.92 2.07 27.11
N ALA A 44 -7.69 0.99 27.25
CA ALA A 44 -8.72 0.63 26.29
C ALA A 44 -9.81 1.73 26.22
N GLU A 45 -10.18 2.28 27.38
CA GLU A 45 -11.14 3.37 27.49
C GLU A 45 -10.62 4.65 26.81
N GLY A 46 -9.34 5.00 27.02
CA GLY A 46 -8.73 6.16 26.38
C GLY A 46 -8.63 6.01 24.86
N THR A 47 -8.46 4.79 24.36
CA THR A 47 -8.56 4.49 22.92
C THR A 47 -9.97 4.81 22.40
N LEU A 48 -11.01 4.34 23.07
CA LEU A 48 -12.41 4.59 22.67
C LEU A 48 -12.77 6.08 22.74
N GLU A 49 -12.34 6.77 23.80
CA GLU A 49 -12.50 8.22 23.95
C GLU A 49 -11.81 8.97 22.79
N ALA A 50 -10.58 8.61 22.44
CA ALA A 50 -9.88 9.23 21.31
C ALA A 50 -10.61 8.99 19.96
N ILE A 51 -11.17 7.80 19.76
CA ILE A 51 -11.97 7.50 18.57
C ILE A 51 -13.20 8.42 18.51
N ASP A 52 -13.90 8.60 19.63
CA ASP A 52 -15.08 9.49 19.72
C ASP A 52 -14.71 10.97 19.51
N GLU A 53 -13.68 11.47 20.20
CA GLU A 53 -13.25 12.86 20.14
C GLU A 53 -12.77 13.28 18.74
N CYS A 54 -12.11 12.38 18.03
CA CYS A 54 -11.62 12.62 16.67
C CYS A 54 -12.67 12.34 15.57
N GLY A 55 -13.87 11.89 15.93
CA GLY A 55 -14.91 11.52 14.96
C GLY A 55 -14.52 10.33 14.07
N ILE A 56 -13.70 9.42 14.60
CA ILE A 56 -13.27 8.20 13.93
C ILE A 56 -14.41 7.17 14.08
N SER A 57 -14.75 6.47 13.01
CA SER A 57 -15.79 5.42 13.08
C SER A 57 -15.19 4.11 13.58
N THR A 58 -14.04 3.71 13.04
CA THR A 58 -13.34 2.47 13.41
C THR A 58 -11.84 2.74 13.46
N ALA A 59 -11.16 2.24 14.50
CA ALA A 59 -9.70 2.23 14.58
C ALA A 59 -9.16 0.81 14.48
N VAL A 60 -8.19 0.59 13.59
CA VAL A 60 -7.43 -0.66 13.50
C VAL A 60 -6.19 -0.51 14.37
N ILE A 61 -6.23 -1.11 15.56
CA ILE A 61 -5.17 -0.96 16.55
C ILE A 61 -4.02 -1.93 16.30
N SER A 62 -2.79 -1.52 16.60
CA SER A 62 -1.59 -2.34 16.40
C SER A 62 -0.49 -2.02 17.41
N MET A 63 0.42 -2.97 17.66
CA MET A 63 1.59 -2.72 18.49
C MET A 63 2.56 -1.80 17.72
N GLY A 64 2.92 -0.65 18.29
CA GLY A 64 3.81 0.33 17.65
C GLY A 64 5.30 -0.05 17.65
N HIS A 65 5.67 -1.15 18.32
CA HIS A 65 7.07 -1.56 18.47
C HIS A 65 7.24 -3.09 18.49
N PRO A 66 8.38 -3.61 18.06
CA PRO A 66 8.64 -5.05 18.11
C PRO A 66 8.78 -5.53 19.55
N VAL A 67 8.40 -6.78 19.82
CA VAL A 67 8.45 -7.38 21.18
C VAL A 67 9.86 -7.83 21.58
N HIS A 68 10.66 -8.33 20.64
CA HIS A 68 11.96 -8.94 20.92
C HIS A 68 12.99 -8.05 21.65
N PRO A 69 13.00 -6.70 21.52
CA PRO A 69 13.90 -5.86 22.32
C PRO A 69 13.51 -5.78 23.81
N TYR A 70 12.34 -6.28 24.20
CA TYR A 70 11.81 -6.20 25.57
C TYR A 70 11.96 -7.50 26.36
N VAL A 71 12.59 -8.51 25.76
CA VAL A 71 12.78 -9.81 26.40
C VAL A 71 14.21 -10.30 26.23
N ASP A 72 14.76 -10.82 27.33
CA ASP A 72 16.12 -11.36 27.34
C ASP A 72 16.22 -12.70 26.60
N ASP A 73 15.13 -13.48 26.62
CA ASP A 73 15.05 -14.79 26.00
C ASP A 73 14.10 -14.75 24.79
N ILE A 74 14.67 -14.92 23.60
CA ILE A 74 13.95 -14.95 22.32
C ILE A 74 12.79 -15.95 22.31
N ARG A 75 12.86 -17.03 23.09
CA ARG A 75 11.80 -18.04 23.20
C ARG A 75 10.53 -17.51 23.86
N GLN A 76 10.63 -16.41 24.61
CA GLN A 76 9.47 -15.76 25.23
C GLN A 76 8.72 -14.83 24.27
N VAL A 77 9.32 -14.46 23.13
CA VAL A 77 8.69 -13.51 22.21
C VAL A 77 7.36 -14.03 21.67
N ALA A 78 7.34 -15.27 21.16
CA ALA A 78 6.12 -15.83 20.58
C ALA A 78 4.97 -15.97 21.60
N PRO A 79 5.18 -16.51 22.82
CA PRO A 79 4.16 -16.48 23.87
C PRO A 79 3.64 -15.08 24.21
N ILE A 80 4.49 -14.05 24.19
CA ILE A 80 4.05 -12.68 24.47
C ILE A 80 3.26 -12.10 23.31
N CYS A 81 3.70 -12.31 22.06
CA CYS A 81 2.91 -11.91 20.89
C CYS A 81 1.51 -12.55 20.93
N ARG A 82 1.42 -13.83 21.29
CA ARG A 82 0.15 -14.55 21.49
C ARG A 82 -0.74 -13.86 22.53
N GLU A 83 -0.18 -13.55 23.71
CA GLU A 83 -0.91 -12.88 24.79
C GLU A 83 -1.43 -11.49 24.35
N ILE A 84 -0.62 -10.73 23.63
CA ILE A 84 -1.00 -9.43 23.06
C ILE A 84 -2.15 -9.60 22.06
N ASN A 85 -2.04 -10.57 21.16
CA ASN A 85 -3.05 -10.81 20.12
C ASN A 85 -4.36 -11.28 20.72
N ASP A 86 -4.34 -12.20 21.70
CA ASP A 86 -5.54 -12.66 22.42
C ASP A 86 -6.22 -11.51 23.17
N TYR A 87 -5.44 -10.64 23.83
CA TYR A 87 -5.98 -9.45 24.49
C TYR A 87 -6.63 -8.49 23.48
N THR A 88 -5.94 -8.22 22.37
CA THR A 88 -6.39 -7.28 21.34
C THR A 88 -7.65 -7.80 20.64
N ALA A 89 -7.72 -9.11 20.38
CA ALA A 89 -8.90 -9.76 19.84
C ALA A 89 -10.10 -9.64 20.80
N LYS A 90 -9.92 -9.84 22.11
CA LYS A 90 -10.99 -9.63 23.10
C LYS A 90 -11.49 -8.18 23.12
N LEU A 91 -10.58 -7.21 23.00
CA LEU A 91 -10.95 -5.81 22.94
C LEU A 91 -11.75 -5.49 21.67
N ARG A 92 -11.33 -6.03 20.51
CA ARG A 92 -12.07 -5.98 19.26
C ARG A 92 -13.46 -6.61 19.40
N ASP A 93 -13.55 -7.80 19.98
CA ASP A 93 -14.81 -8.53 20.16
C ASP A 93 -15.80 -7.79 21.07
N ALA A 94 -15.30 -7.01 22.04
CA ALA A 94 -16.12 -6.16 22.89
C ALA A 94 -16.65 -4.92 22.16
N HIS A 95 -15.97 -4.47 21.09
CA HIS A 95 -16.30 -3.26 20.32
C HIS A 95 -16.16 -3.47 18.80
N PRO A 96 -16.87 -4.45 18.19
CA PRO A 96 -16.58 -4.94 16.84
C PRO A 96 -16.84 -3.91 15.73
N ASP A 97 -17.72 -2.94 15.97
CA ASP A 97 -18.00 -1.86 15.00
C ASP A 97 -16.99 -0.70 15.11
N ARG A 98 -16.20 -0.67 16.17
CA ARG A 98 -15.33 0.45 16.55
C ARG A 98 -13.85 0.12 16.50
N ILE A 99 -13.50 -1.15 16.67
CA ILE A 99 -12.12 -1.63 16.75
C ILE A 99 -11.94 -2.73 15.71
N GLY A 100 -10.85 -2.64 14.96
CA GLY A 100 -10.20 -3.76 14.26
C GLY A 100 -8.78 -3.90 14.80
N PHE A 101 -8.00 -4.89 14.34
CA PHE A 101 -6.59 -4.96 14.74
C PHE A 101 -5.66 -5.64 13.75
N PHE A 102 -4.40 -5.19 13.77
CA PHE A 102 -3.29 -5.88 13.15
C PHE A 102 -2.54 -6.70 14.20
N ALA A 103 -2.41 -8.00 13.96
CA ALA A 103 -1.74 -8.90 14.88
C ALA A 103 -0.23 -8.63 14.94
N THR A 104 0.31 -8.71 16.16
CA THR A 104 1.73 -8.57 16.45
C THR A 104 2.42 -9.90 16.22
N LEU A 105 3.51 -9.90 15.44
CA LEU A 105 4.23 -11.12 15.10
C LEU A 105 5.61 -11.21 15.77
N PRO A 106 6.10 -12.43 16.04
CA PRO A 106 7.52 -12.68 16.28
C PRO A 106 8.40 -12.15 15.13
N PRO A 107 9.70 -11.92 15.38
CA PRO A 107 10.66 -11.51 14.36
C PRO A 107 10.62 -12.42 13.13
N MET A 108 10.72 -11.84 11.93
CA MET A 108 10.61 -12.63 10.69
C MET A 108 11.79 -13.58 10.46
N ASP A 109 12.94 -13.35 11.12
CA ASP A 109 14.08 -14.27 11.14
C ASP A 109 13.85 -15.48 12.06
N GLN A 110 12.85 -15.42 12.94
CA GLN A 110 12.26 -16.57 13.64
C GLN A 110 11.10 -17.13 12.80
N THR A 111 11.41 -17.59 11.58
CA THR A 111 10.44 -17.87 10.51
C THR A 111 9.29 -18.76 10.95
N ASP A 112 9.56 -19.89 11.61
CA ASP A 112 8.53 -20.88 11.96
C ASP A 112 7.53 -20.32 12.99
N THR A 113 8.03 -19.66 14.05
CA THR A 113 7.16 -19.07 15.08
C THR A 113 6.41 -17.85 14.56
N CYS A 114 7.02 -17.07 13.66
CA CYS A 114 6.38 -15.96 12.98
C CYS A 114 5.18 -16.43 12.14
N ILE A 115 5.38 -17.48 11.32
CA ILE A 115 4.32 -18.08 10.50
C ILE A 115 3.23 -18.71 11.37
N GLU A 116 3.61 -19.44 12.42
CA GLU A 116 2.64 -20.06 13.34
C GLU A 116 1.74 -19.00 13.99
N GLU A 117 2.33 -17.93 14.53
CA GLU A 117 1.57 -16.87 15.19
C GLU A 117 0.67 -16.11 14.23
N MET A 118 1.15 -15.87 13.00
CA MET A 118 0.32 -15.28 11.98
C MET A 118 -0.88 -16.17 11.63
N ARG A 119 -0.64 -17.47 11.42
CA ARG A 119 -1.71 -18.42 11.07
C ARG A 119 -2.77 -18.45 12.16
N TYR A 120 -2.35 -18.51 13.42
CA TYR A 120 -3.27 -18.42 14.55
C TYR A 120 -4.06 -17.10 14.53
N SER A 121 -3.37 -15.97 14.38
CA SER A 121 -4.02 -14.66 14.46
C SER A 121 -5.02 -14.42 13.32
N LEU A 122 -4.69 -14.82 12.09
CA LEU A 122 -5.57 -14.63 10.94
C LEU A 122 -6.70 -15.66 10.90
N ASN A 123 -6.45 -16.92 11.28
CA ASN A 123 -7.46 -17.98 11.18
C ASN A 123 -8.35 -18.07 12.42
N GLU A 124 -7.76 -18.00 13.61
CA GLU A 124 -8.49 -18.26 14.86
C GLU A 124 -9.02 -16.93 15.44
N LEU A 125 -8.17 -15.91 15.50
CA LEU A 125 -8.56 -14.60 16.04
C LEU A 125 -9.24 -13.69 15.01
N GLN A 126 -9.24 -14.07 13.73
CA GLN A 126 -9.81 -13.25 12.65
C GLN A 126 -9.27 -11.82 12.68
N ALA A 127 -7.95 -11.66 12.83
CA ALA A 127 -7.29 -10.36 12.75
C ALA A 127 -7.45 -9.76 11.34
N ASP A 128 -7.55 -8.43 11.24
CA ASP A 128 -7.71 -7.71 9.97
C ASP A 128 -6.43 -7.68 9.12
N GLY A 129 -5.31 -8.07 9.72
CA GLY A 129 -3.99 -8.17 9.11
C GLY A 129 -2.91 -8.33 10.16
N VAL A 130 -1.68 -7.97 9.82
CA VAL A 130 -0.52 -8.08 10.71
C VAL A 130 0.34 -6.82 10.68
N VAL A 131 1.03 -6.54 11.77
CA VAL A 131 2.06 -5.51 11.84
C VAL A 131 3.44 -6.15 11.88
N ILE A 132 4.32 -5.68 11.00
CA ILE A 132 5.75 -6.03 10.96
C ILE A 132 6.61 -4.76 10.98
N PHE A 133 7.89 -4.92 11.27
CA PHE A 133 8.81 -3.80 11.41
C PHE A 133 9.79 -3.72 10.24
N SER A 134 10.33 -2.53 10.01
CA SER A 134 11.16 -2.23 8.83
C SER A 134 12.40 -3.11 8.68
N SER A 135 12.89 -3.73 9.75
CA SER A 135 14.09 -4.57 9.75
C SER A 135 14.06 -5.60 10.89
N TYR A 136 14.74 -6.74 10.67
CA TYR A 136 14.96 -7.81 11.64
C TYR A 136 16.40 -8.35 11.54
N ALA A 137 17.05 -8.63 12.67
CA ALA A 137 18.44 -9.02 12.80
C ALA A 137 19.41 -8.27 11.85
N GLY A 138 19.27 -6.94 11.78
CA GLY A 138 20.11 -6.08 10.93
C GLY A 138 19.87 -6.21 9.41
N ARG A 139 18.71 -6.74 9.01
CA ARG A 139 18.35 -6.96 7.60
C ARG A 139 17.03 -6.29 7.28
N TYR A 140 16.96 -5.62 6.13
CA TYR A 140 15.72 -5.08 5.58
C TYR A 140 14.82 -6.15 5.00
N LEU A 141 13.52 -5.87 4.92
CA LEU A 141 12.46 -6.82 4.58
C LEU A 141 12.60 -7.49 3.20
N GLY A 142 13.35 -6.89 2.28
CA GLY A 142 13.67 -7.50 0.98
C GLY A 142 14.76 -8.59 1.02
N HIS A 143 15.34 -8.88 2.19
CA HIS A 143 16.39 -9.90 2.31
C HIS A 143 15.82 -11.31 2.07
N PRO A 144 16.52 -12.21 1.34
CA PRO A 144 15.99 -13.53 0.99
C PRO A 144 15.55 -14.41 2.16
N ILE A 145 16.14 -14.21 3.35
CA ILE A 145 15.76 -14.95 4.57
C ILE A 145 14.29 -14.77 4.96
N PHE A 146 13.69 -13.63 4.61
CA PHE A 146 12.30 -13.31 4.92
C PHE A 146 11.31 -13.84 3.87
N ARG A 147 11.83 -14.45 2.78
CA ARG A 147 11.00 -14.93 1.68
C ARG A 147 9.92 -15.93 2.11
N PRO A 148 10.19 -16.93 2.97
CA PRO A 148 9.17 -17.87 3.39
C PRO A 148 7.98 -17.20 4.10
N VAL A 149 8.24 -16.17 4.93
CA VAL A 149 7.19 -15.41 5.60
C VAL A 149 6.38 -14.59 4.58
N TRP A 150 7.04 -13.95 3.60
CA TRP A 150 6.36 -13.26 2.50
C TRP A 150 5.49 -14.18 1.64
N ASP A 151 5.95 -15.39 1.36
CA ASP A 151 5.18 -16.37 0.58
C ASP A 151 3.91 -16.79 1.33
N GLU A 152 3.97 -16.94 2.66
CA GLU A 152 2.79 -17.22 3.47
C GLU A 152 1.84 -16.00 3.55
N PHE A 153 2.35 -14.76 3.69
CA PHE A 153 1.51 -13.54 3.58
C PHE A 153 0.76 -13.52 2.25
N ASN A 154 1.47 -13.77 1.15
CA ASN A 154 0.91 -13.76 -0.19
C ASN A 154 -0.13 -14.87 -0.41
N GLN A 155 0.14 -16.08 0.08
CA GLN A 155 -0.79 -17.21 -0.03
C GLN A 155 -2.15 -16.90 0.62
N ARG A 156 -2.15 -16.07 1.68
CA ARG A 156 -3.34 -15.69 2.44
C ARG A 156 -3.99 -14.41 1.97
N GLY A 157 -3.34 -13.66 1.07
CA GLY A 157 -3.76 -12.29 0.74
C GLY A 157 -3.76 -11.37 1.97
N ALA A 158 -2.83 -11.58 2.89
CA ALA A 158 -2.79 -10.86 4.16
C ALA A 158 -2.53 -9.36 3.96
N VAL A 159 -3.22 -8.52 4.73
CA VAL A 159 -2.90 -7.10 4.86
C VAL A 159 -1.72 -6.96 5.82
N VAL A 160 -0.67 -6.27 5.38
CA VAL A 160 0.59 -6.12 6.13
C VAL A 160 0.87 -4.63 6.36
N LEU A 161 0.79 -4.19 7.62
CA LEU A 161 1.26 -2.88 8.05
C LEU A 161 2.77 -2.95 8.31
N ILE A 162 3.57 -2.19 7.54
CA ILE A 162 5.00 -2.03 7.80
C ILE A 162 5.21 -0.78 8.65
N HIS A 163 5.60 -0.97 9.91
CA HIS A 163 5.89 0.09 10.85
C HIS A 163 7.41 0.30 11.01
N PRO A 164 7.92 1.50 11.32
CA PRO A 164 9.33 1.70 11.65
C PRO A 164 9.76 0.79 12.81
N GLY A 165 10.86 0.06 12.58
CA GLY A 165 11.60 -0.71 13.58
C GLY A 165 12.82 0.04 14.10
N PHE A 166 13.48 -0.54 15.12
CA PHE A 166 14.54 0.13 15.90
C PHE A 166 15.85 -0.67 15.92
N GLU A 167 15.94 -1.78 15.20
CA GLU A 167 17.11 -2.64 15.27
C GLU A 167 18.33 -2.06 14.55
N GLY A 168 19.47 -2.08 15.23
CA GLY A 168 20.77 -1.77 14.64
C GLY A 168 21.13 -0.29 14.56
N MET A 169 20.26 0.63 14.99
CA MET A 169 20.67 2.02 15.17
C MET A 169 21.46 2.15 16.47
N ALA A 170 22.80 2.18 16.34
CA ALA A 170 23.65 2.66 17.42
C ALA A 170 23.14 4.05 17.83
N PRO A 171 22.99 4.33 19.14
CA PRO A 171 22.55 5.64 19.58
C PRO A 171 23.53 6.69 19.06
N ILE A 172 23.01 7.67 18.34
CA ILE A 172 23.77 8.85 17.93
C ILE A 172 24.13 9.62 19.20
N GLU A 173 25.41 9.94 19.40
CA GLU A 173 25.89 10.63 20.60
C GLU A 173 25.56 12.14 20.55
N GLU A 174 25.48 12.70 19.34
CA GLU A 174 25.19 14.11 19.13
C GLU A 174 23.75 14.47 19.55
N PRO A 175 23.56 15.65 20.16
CA PRO A 175 22.24 16.11 20.56
C PRO A 175 21.36 16.37 19.32
N ARG A 176 20.26 15.63 19.21
CA ARG A 176 19.26 15.83 18.16
C ARG A 176 18.44 17.10 18.42
N ILE A 177 18.15 17.88 17.38
CA ILE A 177 17.22 19.02 17.46
C ILE A 177 15.77 18.54 17.29
N LEU A 178 15.56 17.53 16.44
CA LEU A 178 14.25 16.98 16.11
C LEU A 178 14.06 15.60 16.76
N ALA A 179 12.81 15.29 17.12
CA ALA A 179 12.45 13.99 17.64
C ALA A 179 12.58 12.90 16.54
N PRO A 180 12.94 11.65 16.90
CA PRO A 180 13.11 10.55 15.94
C PRO A 180 11.96 10.29 14.95
N PRO A 181 10.66 10.45 15.32
CA PRO A 181 9.55 10.25 14.37
C PRO A 181 9.60 11.17 13.15
N ILE A 182 10.25 12.34 13.26
CA ILE A 182 10.25 13.36 12.21
C ILE A 182 11.19 12.96 11.05
N ILE A 183 12.33 12.33 11.35
CA ILE A 183 13.36 12.00 10.37
C ILE A 183 13.68 10.52 10.39
N ASP A 184 14.20 9.98 11.49
CA ASP A 184 14.81 8.66 11.47
C ASP A 184 13.82 7.55 11.12
N TRP A 185 12.61 7.59 11.68
CA TRP A 185 11.61 6.53 11.47
C TRP A 185 11.09 6.51 10.03
N THR A 186 10.90 7.69 9.44
CA THR A 186 10.49 7.80 8.03
C THR A 186 11.61 7.37 7.09
N HIS A 187 12.87 7.65 7.43
CA HIS A 187 14.01 7.19 6.65
C HIS A 187 14.18 5.67 6.74
N GLU A 188 13.96 5.08 7.91
CA GLU A 188 14.10 3.63 8.11
C GLU A 188 13.04 2.85 7.32
N THR A 189 11.78 3.28 7.33
CA THR A 189 10.74 2.71 6.46
C THR A 189 11.01 2.97 4.98
N THR A 190 11.54 4.15 4.63
CA THR A 190 11.95 4.43 3.25
C THR A 190 13.04 3.48 2.77
N ARG A 191 14.07 3.22 3.59
CA ARG A 191 15.15 2.28 3.26
C ARG A 191 14.63 0.86 3.04
N THR A 192 13.73 0.37 3.91
CA THR A 192 13.14 -0.96 3.72
C THR A 192 12.29 -1.04 2.46
N ALA A 193 11.51 0.00 2.15
CA ALA A 193 10.71 0.07 0.93
C ALA A 193 11.59 0.05 -0.33
N VAL A 194 12.67 0.86 -0.35
CA VAL A 194 13.66 0.84 -1.45
C VAL A 194 14.29 -0.55 -1.57
N HIS A 195 14.62 -1.20 -0.46
CA HIS A 195 15.23 -2.54 -0.49
C HIS A 195 14.25 -3.61 -1.03
N LEU A 196 12.98 -3.57 -0.63
CA LEU A 196 11.92 -4.43 -1.18
C LEU A 196 11.74 -4.21 -2.68
N ILE A 197 11.74 -2.95 -3.12
CA ILE A 197 11.54 -2.57 -4.52
C ILE A 197 12.76 -2.88 -5.38
N THR A 198 13.98 -2.79 -4.86
CA THR A 198 15.20 -2.93 -5.68
C THR A 198 15.89 -4.30 -5.56
N GLY A 199 15.32 -5.20 -4.77
CA GLY A 199 15.87 -6.55 -4.54
C GLY A 199 15.91 -7.44 -5.80
N PRO A 200 16.49 -8.65 -5.72
CA PRO A 200 16.66 -9.57 -6.85
C PRO A 200 15.36 -9.87 -7.60
N ALA A 201 14.22 -9.92 -6.90
CA ALA A 201 12.92 -10.14 -7.52
C ALA A 201 12.53 -9.02 -8.49
N PHE A 202 12.83 -7.76 -8.17
CA PHE A 202 12.60 -6.64 -9.08
C PHE A 202 13.54 -6.68 -10.27
N VAL A 203 14.80 -7.07 -10.07
CA VAL A 203 15.74 -7.25 -11.19
C VAL A 203 15.25 -8.35 -12.12
N ILE A 204 14.88 -9.51 -11.58
CA ILE A 204 14.32 -10.64 -12.35
C ILE A 204 13.04 -10.22 -13.06
N TRP A 205 12.14 -9.52 -12.37
CA TRP A 205 10.90 -9.01 -12.96
C TRP A 205 11.15 -7.97 -14.04
N SER A 206 12.12 -7.07 -13.85
CA SER A 206 12.54 -6.09 -14.85
C SER A 206 13.10 -6.77 -16.09
N VAL A 207 13.93 -7.81 -15.90
CA VAL A 207 14.44 -8.65 -16.99
C VAL A 207 13.28 -9.35 -17.71
N TYR A 208 12.34 -9.94 -16.97
CA TYR A 208 11.13 -10.53 -17.54
C TYR A 208 10.33 -9.50 -18.35
N LEU A 209 10.04 -8.34 -17.78
CA LEU A 209 9.28 -7.27 -18.44
C LEU A 209 9.95 -6.78 -19.72
N VAL A 210 11.27 -6.64 -19.72
CA VAL A 210 12.02 -6.09 -20.86
C VAL A 210 12.20 -7.10 -21.98
N PHE A 211 12.42 -8.38 -21.66
CA PHE A 211 12.86 -9.39 -22.64
C PHE A 211 11.85 -10.50 -22.91
N PHE A 212 11.03 -10.88 -21.93
CA PHE A 212 10.20 -12.09 -21.99
C PHE A 212 8.69 -11.82 -21.95
N HIS A 213 8.26 -10.63 -21.54
CA HIS A 213 6.85 -10.24 -21.50
C HIS A 213 6.22 -10.27 -22.90
N PRO A 214 4.91 -10.60 -23.07
CA PRO A 214 4.25 -10.63 -24.38
C PRO A 214 4.33 -9.31 -25.17
N LEU A 215 4.51 -8.18 -24.47
CA LEU A 215 4.70 -6.85 -25.06
C LEU A 215 6.19 -6.47 -25.29
N ALA A 216 7.16 -7.32 -24.95
CA ALA A 216 8.59 -7.07 -25.14
C ALA A 216 8.98 -6.90 -26.63
N ARG A 217 8.16 -7.44 -27.53
CA ARG A 217 8.30 -7.27 -28.98
C ARG A 217 8.04 -5.83 -29.47
N PHE A 218 7.34 -5.02 -28.68
CA PHE A 218 7.05 -3.63 -29.06
C PHE A 218 8.16 -2.70 -28.55
N PRO A 219 8.63 -1.75 -29.37
CA PRO A 219 9.70 -0.84 -28.99
C PRO A 219 9.20 0.19 -27.98
N GLY A 220 10.12 0.81 -27.23
CA GLY A 220 9.78 1.83 -26.24
C GLY A 220 10.86 2.00 -25.17
N PRO A 221 10.76 3.05 -24.35
CA PRO A 221 11.70 3.32 -23.27
C PRO A 221 11.65 2.21 -22.20
N LYS A 222 12.81 1.59 -21.93
CA LYS A 222 12.88 0.42 -21.03
C LYS A 222 12.42 0.72 -19.60
N LEU A 223 12.70 1.91 -19.08
CA LEU A 223 12.24 2.31 -17.74
C LEU A 223 10.71 2.33 -17.64
N TRP A 224 10.01 2.77 -18.69
CA TRP A 224 8.54 2.76 -18.73
C TRP A 224 8.00 1.35 -18.96
N ALA A 225 8.72 0.52 -19.71
CA ALA A 225 8.37 -0.90 -19.84
C ALA A 225 8.51 -1.68 -18.52
N ILE A 226 9.38 -1.23 -17.60
CA ILE A 226 9.59 -1.83 -16.27
C ILE A 226 8.58 -1.29 -15.25
N SER A 227 8.24 0.00 -15.29
CA SER A 227 7.41 0.64 -14.26
C SER A 227 6.61 1.83 -14.80
N ARG A 228 5.47 2.13 -14.16
CA ARG A 228 4.69 3.35 -14.41
C ARG A 228 5.24 4.60 -13.72
N ILE A 229 6.26 4.48 -12.87
CA ILE A 229 6.83 5.62 -12.14
C ILE A 229 7.26 6.77 -13.08
N PRO A 230 7.98 6.52 -14.20
CA PRO A 230 8.30 7.59 -15.14
C PRO A 230 7.06 8.25 -15.75
N TRP A 231 6.05 7.46 -16.15
CA TRP A 231 4.79 7.99 -16.65
C TRP A 231 4.12 8.90 -15.61
N ALA A 232 4.02 8.45 -14.35
CA ALA A 232 3.43 9.22 -13.27
C ALA A 232 4.19 10.52 -13.00
N TYR A 233 5.53 10.48 -13.04
CA TYR A 233 6.36 11.68 -12.94
C TYR A 233 6.03 12.69 -14.04
N HIS A 234 5.93 12.26 -15.29
CA HIS A 234 5.62 13.14 -16.42
C HIS A 234 4.16 13.63 -16.44
N VAL A 235 3.22 12.86 -15.87
CA VAL A 235 1.84 13.31 -15.64
C VAL A 235 1.79 14.39 -14.57
N ILE A 236 2.47 14.19 -13.44
CA ILE A 236 2.54 15.17 -12.34
C ILE A 236 3.23 16.46 -12.80
N LYS A 237 4.31 16.32 -13.58
CA LYS A 237 5.02 17.45 -14.18
C LYS A 237 4.22 18.15 -15.28
N GLY A 238 3.23 17.47 -15.85
CA GLY A 238 2.40 17.98 -16.95
C GLY A 238 3.16 18.07 -18.26
N ASP A 239 4.03 17.10 -18.59
CA ASP A 239 4.78 17.05 -19.86
C ASP A 239 4.74 15.66 -20.53
N VAL A 240 3.80 14.79 -20.11
CA VAL A 240 3.65 13.42 -20.64
C VAL A 240 3.43 13.37 -22.16
N TRP A 241 2.75 14.37 -22.75
CA TRP A 241 2.53 14.44 -24.20
C TRP A 241 3.82 14.70 -24.98
N HIS A 242 4.77 15.49 -24.42
CA HIS A 242 6.09 15.67 -25.04
C HIS A 242 6.87 14.36 -25.05
N SER A 243 6.83 13.64 -23.94
CA SER A 243 7.44 12.30 -23.87
C SER A 243 6.82 11.34 -24.87
N MET A 244 5.49 11.38 -25.02
CA MET A 244 4.76 10.53 -25.97
C MET A 244 5.13 10.83 -27.42
N ASP A 245 5.20 12.12 -27.78
CA ASP A 245 5.62 12.57 -29.12
C ASP A 245 7.06 12.14 -29.41
N ASP A 246 7.98 12.40 -28.49
CA ASP A 246 9.39 11.98 -28.61
C ASP A 246 9.52 10.45 -28.77
N PHE A 247 8.76 9.67 -28.01
CA PHE A 247 8.79 8.21 -28.13
C PHE A 247 8.22 7.72 -29.45
N HIS A 248 7.13 8.30 -29.94
CA HIS A 248 6.59 7.93 -31.24
C HIS A 248 7.51 8.34 -32.40
N ASN A 249 8.14 9.50 -32.31
CA ASN A 249 9.16 9.96 -33.26
C ASN A 249 10.38 9.01 -33.27
N ARG A 250 10.77 8.48 -32.11
CA ARG A 250 11.95 7.61 -31.96
C ARG A 250 11.70 6.14 -32.26
N TYR A 251 10.59 5.59 -31.80
CA TYR A 251 10.33 4.15 -31.77
C TYR A 251 9.24 3.71 -32.76
N GLY A 252 8.49 4.65 -33.34
CA GLY A 252 7.51 4.40 -34.40
C GLY A 252 6.06 4.47 -33.94
N SER A 253 5.17 3.92 -34.75
CA SER A 253 3.72 4.14 -34.62
C SER A 253 3.04 3.32 -33.53
N VAL A 254 3.70 2.28 -33.02
CA VAL A 254 3.23 1.44 -31.90
C VAL A 254 4.36 1.29 -30.91
N ILE A 255 4.17 1.81 -29.70
CA ILE A 255 5.20 1.84 -28.67
C ILE A 255 4.66 1.31 -27.35
N ARG A 256 5.53 0.72 -26.53
CA ARG A 256 5.21 0.33 -25.16
C ARG A 256 5.53 1.45 -24.19
N ILE A 257 4.52 1.87 -23.43
CA ILE A 257 4.58 3.01 -22.50
C ILE A 257 4.33 2.62 -21.03
N ALA A 258 4.01 1.37 -20.76
CA ALA A 258 3.94 0.83 -19.41
C ALA A 258 4.25 -0.68 -19.44
N PRO A 259 4.34 -1.37 -18.28
CA PRO A 259 4.48 -2.83 -18.25
C PRO A 259 3.44 -3.57 -19.10
N ASP A 260 2.21 -3.08 -19.14
CA ASP A 260 1.02 -3.71 -19.72
C ASP A 260 0.29 -2.79 -20.73
N GLU A 261 0.96 -1.74 -21.26
CA GLU A 261 0.29 -0.70 -22.06
C GLU A 261 1.05 -0.32 -23.33
N LEU A 262 0.30 -0.16 -24.42
CA LEU A 262 0.79 0.29 -25.71
C LEU A 262 0.11 1.60 -26.11
N SER A 263 0.88 2.50 -26.72
CA SER A 263 0.36 3.69 -27.41
C SER A 263 0.41 3.50 -28.92
N PHE A 264 -0.59 4.00 -29.62
CA PHE A 264 -0.78 3.86 -31.06
C PHE A 264 -1.03 5.22 -31.71
N ILE A 265 -0.30 5.53 -32.78
CA ILE A 265 -0.57 6.67 -33.68
C ILE A 265 -0.83 6.22 -35.13
N SER A 266 -0.99 4.92 -35.35
CA SER A 266 -1.29 4.36 -36.67
C SER A 266 -2.76 4.60 -37.05
N PRO A 267 -3.07 5.07 -38.28
CA PRO A 267 -4.44 5.22 -38.75
C PRO A 267 -5.27 3.92 -38.70
N ALA A 268 -4.61 2.76 -38.89
CA ALA A 268 -5.28 1.46 -38.84
C ALA A 268 -5.80 1.11 -37.43
N ALA A 269 -5.14 1.61 -36.38
CA ALA A 269 -5.47 1.28 -35.00
C ALA A 269 -6.90 1.69 -34.63
N TRP A 270 -7.43 2.76 -35.24
CA TRP A 270 -8.82 3.17 -34.99
C TRP A 270 -9.81 2.06 -35.35
N LYS A 271 -9.62 1.44 -36.51
CA LYS A 271 -10.49 0.35 -36.98
C LYS A 271 -10.31 -0.89 -36.12
N ASP A 272 -9.07 -1.22 -35.75
CA ASP A 272 -8.77 -2.43 -34.99
C ASP A 272 -9.26 -2.33 -33.53
N ILE A 273 -9.18 -1.15 -32.91
CA ILE A 273 -9.56 -0.93 -31.51
C ILE A 273 -11.06 -0.66 -31.38
N TYR A 274 -11.60 0.26 -32.20
CA TYR A 274 -12.99 0.72 -32.06
C TYR A 274 -13.96 0.05 -33.05
N GLY A 275 -13.44 -0.52 -34.14
CA GLY A 275 -14.24 -1.19 -35.18
C GLY A 275 -14.35 -2.70 -35.02
N ALA A 276 -13.51 -3.34 -34.21
CA ALA A 276 -13.56 -4.78 -33.98
C ALA A 276 -14.83 -5.24 -33.24
N ARG A 277 -15.28 -6.46 -33.56
CA ARG A 277 -16.36 -7.15 -32.84
C ARG A 277 -15.88 -8.52 -32.36
N PRO A 278 -16.10 -8.90 -31.09
CA PRO A 278 -16.69 -8.09 -30.02
C PRO A 278 -15.85 -6.85 -29.68
N GLN A 279 -16.48 -5.80 -29.17
CA GLN A 279 -15.76 -4.58 -28.78
C GLN A 279 -14.82 -4.89 -27.62
N LEU A 280 -13.63 -4.30 -27.65
CA LEU A 280 -12.70 -4.35 -26.54
C LEU A 280 -13.31 -3.64 -25.32
N LEU A 281 -13.04 -4.19 -24.14
CA LEU A 281 -13.46 -3.57 -22.89
C LEU A 281 -12.69 -2.26 -22.68
N LYS A 282 -13.37 -1.25 -22.15
CA LYS A 282 -12.73 0.00 -21.76
C LYS A 282 -11.88 -0.23 -20.51
N ASP A 283 -10.71 0.39 -20.43
CA ASP A 283 -9.87 0.33 -19.23
C ASP A 283 -10.59 1.05 -18.05
N PRO A 284 -10.88 0.36 -16.94
CA PRO A 284 -11.51 0.96 -15.77
C PRO A 284 -10.69 2.11 -15.16
N ARG A 285 -9.35 2.06 -15.27
CA ARG A 285 -8.44 3.07 -14.70
C ARG A 285 -8.54 4.42 -15.38
N SER A 286 -8.97 4.44 -16.64
CA SER A 286 -9.08 5.66 -17.45
C SER A 286 -10.38 6.42 -17.21
N GLN A 287 -11.24 5.95 -16.31
CA GLN A 287 -12.57 6.51 -16.12
C GLN A 287 -12.75 7.01 -14.70
N THR A 288 -13.09 8.29 -14.57
CA THR A 288 -13.58 8.83 -13.31
C THR A 288 -14.93 8.17 -12.99
N PRO A 289 -15.08 7.51 -11.83
CA PRO A 289 -16.38 6.98 -11.42
C PRO A 289 -17.42 8.10 -11.36
N PRO A 290 -18.68 7.84 -11.73
CA PRO A 290 -19.72 8.86 -11.68
C PRO A 290 -19.96 9.31 -10.23
N LEU A 291 -19.88 10.62 -9.98
CA LEU A 291 -20.05 11.23 -8.65
C LEU A 291 -21.42 10.93 -8.02
N ASN A 292 -22.44 10.69 -8.85
CA ASN A 292 -23.81 10.39 -8.43
C ASN A 292 -24.20 8.91 -8.60
N GLY A 293 -23.23 8.03 -8.91
CA GLY A 293 -23.47 6.60 -9.15
C GLY A 293 -24.16 6.26 -10.47
N ALA A 294 -24.54 7.25 -11.30
CA ALA A 294 -25.18 7.01 -12.58
C ALA A 294 -24.17 6.97 -13.73
N ASN A 295 -24.15 5.88 -14.49
CA ASN A 295 -23.21 5.72 -15.60
C ASN A 295 -23.42 6.76 -16.71
N SER A 296 -22.31 7.33 -17.20
CA SER A 296 -22.28 8.20 -18.37
C SER A 296 -22.04 7.38 -19.66
N LEU A 297 -22.09 8.02 -20.83
CA LEU A 297 -21.68 7.39 -22.09
C LEU A 297 -20.24 6.87 -22.03
N PHE A 298 -19.36 7.55 -21.29
CA PHE A 298 -17.98 7.14 -21.13
C PHE A 298 -17.84 5.94 -20.21
N THR A 299 -18.67 5.83 -19.15
CA THR A 299 -18.55 4.78 -18.13
C THR A 299 -19.45 3.57 -18.32
N ALA A 300 -20.54 3.70 -19.07
CA ALA A 300 -21.44 2.59 -19.33
C ALA A 300 -20.79 1.51 -20.20
N LEU A 301 -21.18 0.26 -19.95
CA LEU A 301 -20.78 -0.94 -20.69
C LEU A 301 -22.02 -1.64 -21.28
N GLY A 302 -21.82 -2.52 -22.26
CA GLY A 302 -22.85 -3.43 -22.77
C GLY A 302 -24.15 -2.74 -23.24
N ASP A 303 -25.29 -3.24 -22.75
CA ASP A 303 -26.62 -2.77 -23.16
C ASP A 303 -26.94 -1.37 -22.62
N ASP A 304 -26.44 -1.00 -21.44
CA ASP A 304 -26.59 0.37 -20.92
C ASP A 304 -25.86 1.39 -21.77
N HIS A 305 -24.65 1.05 -22.25
CA HIS A 305 -23.95 1.89 -23.22
C HIS A 305 -24.76 2.03 -24.52
N ARG A 306 -25.38 0.95 -25.01
CA ARG A 306 -26.22 0.97 -26.21
C ARG A 306 -27.44 1.86 -26.02
N ARG A 307 -28.11 1.78 -24.86
CA ARG A 307 -29.27 2.60 -24.49
C ARG A 307 -28.90 4.09 -24.41
N ILE A 308 -27.84 4.43 -23.68
CA ILE A 308 -27.38 5.82 -23.53
C ILE A 308 -26.95 6.37 -24.89
N ARG A 309 -26.11 5.65 -25.64
CA ARG A 309 -25.69 6.06 -26.99
C ARG A 309 -26.90 6.28 -27.91
N GLY A 310 -27.90 5.41 -27.86
CA GLY A 310 -29.12 5.53 -28.66
C GLY A 310 -29.90 6.81 -28.39
N ALA A 311 -29.94 7.28 -27.13
CA ALA A 311 -30.59 8.54 -26.78
C ALA A 311 -29.87 9.77 -27.37
N PHE A 312 -28.52 9.73 -27.47
CA PHE A 312 -27.73 10.85 -27.96
C PHE A 312 -27.48 10.84 -29.48
N ILE A 313 -27.51 9.67 -30.13
CA ILE A 313 -27.01 9.55 -31.51
C ILE A 313 -27.77 10.41 -32.53
N ASN A 314 -29.06 10.63 -32.30
CA ASN A 314 -29.90 11.45 -33.20
C ASN A 314 -29.50 12.93 -33.17
N ALA A 315 -29.00 13.43 -32.04
CA ALA A 315 -28.54 14.80 -31.88
C ALA A 315 -27.25 15.08 -32.67
N PHE A 316 -26.50 14.04 -33.04
CA PHE A 316 -25.27 14.12 -33.85
C PHE A 316 -25.46 13.55 -35.26
N SER A 317 -26.71 13.44 -35.73
CA SER A 317 -26.99 13.07 -37.12
C SER A 317 -26.55 14.19 -38.08
N ASP A 318 -26.19 13.83 -39.32
CA ASP A 318 -25.80 14.82 -40.34
C ASP A 318 -26.89 15.89 -40.55
N LYS A 319 -28.16 15.49 -40.46
CA LYS A 319 -29.30 16.41 -40.48
C LYS A 319 -29.26 17.39 -39.30
N ALA A 320 -29.14 16.89 -38.06
CA ALA A 320 -29.11 17.73 -36.87
C ALA A 320 -27.88 18.67 -36.85
N LEU A 321 -26.72 18.19 -37.29
CA LEU A 321 -25.50 19.01 -37.39
C LEU A 321 -25.66 20.14 -38.42
N ARG A 322 -26.29 19.87 -39.57
CA ARG A 322 -26.58 20.91 -40.58
C ARG A 322 -27.63 21.92 -40.13
N GLU A 323 -28.63 21.48 -39.37
CA GLU A 323 -29.62 22.37 -38.76
C GLU A 323 -29.01 23.26 -37.67
N GLN A 324 -27.98 22.77 -36.97
CA GLN A 324 -27.25 23.51 -35.94
C GLN A 324 -26.12 24.40 -36.49
N SER A 325 -25.57 24.09 -37.67
CA SER A 325 -24.59 24.97 -38.32
C SER A 325 -25.31 26.22 -38.83
N GLN A 326 -25.02 27.39 -38.25
CA GLN A 326 -25.41 28.65 -38.87
C GLN A 326 -24.82 28.72 -40.27
N THR A 327 -25.70 28.93 -41.26
CA THR A 327 -25.30 29.22 -42.62
C THR A 327 -24.56 30.55 -42.60
N ILE A 328 -23.23 30.50 -42.65
CA ILE A 328 -22.38 31.67 -42.92
C ILE A 328 -22.24 31.79 -44.43
#